data_AF-A0A0B0NN78-F1
#
_entry.id   AF-A0A0B0NN78-F1
#
_cell.length_a   1.000
_cell.length_b   1.000
_cell.length_c   1.000
_cell.angle_alpha   90.00
_cell.angle_beta   90.00
_cell.angle_gamma   90.00
#
_symmetry.space_group_name_H-M   'P 1'
#
loop_
_entity.id
_entity.type
_entity.pdbx_description
1 polymer ?
#
loop_
_entity_poly.entity_id
_entity_poly.type
_entity_poly.pdbx_seq_one_letter_code
_entity_poly.pdbx_strand_id
1 'polypeptide(L)'
;MAHLLPLRVFLSSQTQETPSKPLKLSKRSNNHKTSISTAKKGLLSPSHKMHKLNLEVSPHRAVSAVRLMRIEFGGAFADLLNEKGKGSGDNEMGYVERTLGFRTRDLDDRDLRLVTDIVGGTIRWRRYLDHLIGSLCHDESMFRSMEPLLLQILRIGFYEIVKLNMPPYAVVDENVKLAKVALRPGAGNMVNGILRKLVLVKENNSLALPKLEGDSRTQARALATLYSHPVWMVRRWTKYLGQEEAIQLMMWNNSDPSFSLRANAAKGITRDDLVMQLNSLKNVIRAGWLKEGLCSVQDESAGIEKFQESFE
;
A
#
# COMPACT_ATOMS: atom_id res chain seq x y z
N MET A 1 -21.91 12.25 27.53
CA MET A 1 -20.67 12.90 27.06
C MET A 1 -19.67 11.81 26.73
N ALA A 2 -19.48 11.47 25.46
CA ALA A 2 -18.60 10.40 25.02
C ALA A 2 -17.23 10.98 24.66
N HIS A 3 -16.23 10.74 25.52
CA HIS A 3 -14.84 11.07 25.23
C HIS A 3 -14.24 9.99 24.33
N LEU A 4 -14.05 10.31 23.05
CA LEU A 4 -13.21 9.55 22.12
C LEU A 4 -11.77 10.06 22.27
N LEU A 5 -10.85 9.19 22.69
CA LEU A 5 -9.42 9.50 22.73
C LEU A 5 -8.65 8.48 21.85
N PRO A 6 -7.70 8.93 21.02
CA PRO A 6 -6.91 8.07 20.15
C PRO A 6 -5.82 7.32 20.94
N LEU A 7 -5.72 6.01 20.76
CA LEU A 7 -4.64 5.17 21.29
C LEU A 7 -3.39 5.31 20.41
N ARG A 8 -2.37 6.03 20.89
CA ARG A 8 -0.98 5.96 20.37
C ARG A 8 -0.18 4.99 21.25
N VAL A 9 0.19 3.83 20.70
CA VAL A 9 1.14 2.92 21.37
C VAL A 9 2.53 3.21 20.83
N PHE A 10 3.39 3.82 21.66
CA PHE A 10 4.83 3.92 21.40
C PHE A 10 5.50 2.59 21.74
N LEU A 11 6.21 2.00 20.78
CA LEU A 11 7.12 0.87 21.02
C LEU A 11 8.52 1.43 21.26
N SER A 12 8.94 1.51 22.53
CA SER A 12 10.35 1.68 22.88
C SER A 12 11.07 0.34 22.81
N SER A 13 12.17 0.30 22.07
CA SER A 13 12.97 -0.89 21.82
C SER A 13 14.20 -0.91 22.73
N GLN A 14 14.15 -1.61 23.87
CA GLN A 14 15.32 -2.23 24.49
C GLN A 14 14.86 -3.38 25.41
N THR A 15 15.29 -4.60 25.12
CA THR A 15 15.99 -5.48 26.09
C THR A 15 16.40 -6.80 25.43
N GLN A 16 17.48 -7.35 25.98
CA GLN A 16 18.39 -8.35 25.43
C GLN A 16 17.80 -9.76 25.38
N GLU A 17 18.10 -10.51 24.32
CA GLU A 17 17.90 -11.95 24.22
C GLU A 17 19.02 -12.70 24.95
N THR A 18 18.66 -13.72 25.74
CA THR A 18 19.56 -14.84 26.07
C THR A 18 18.86 -16.15 25.68
N PRO A 19 19.57 -17.14 25.09
CA PRO A 19 18.94 -18.29 24.47
C PRO A 19 18.80 -19.48 25.44
N SER A 20 17.61 -20.04 25.56
CA SER A 20 17.39 -21.35 26.17
C SER A 20 17.09 -22.41 25.08
N LYS A 21 17.77 -23.56 25.20
CA LYS A 21 17.79 -24.70 24.26
C LYS A 21 16.40 -25.32 24.02
N PRO A 22 16.10 -25.83 22.81
CA PRO A 22 14.88 -26.60 22.57
C PRO A 22 15.02 -28.08 23.00
N LEU A 23 13.98 -28.61 23.63
CA LEU A 23 13.81 -30.05 23.90
C LEU A 23 13.54 -30.80 22.58
N LYS A 24 14.28 -31.90 22.37
CA LYS A 24 14.11 -32.84 21.27
C LYS A 24 12.85 -33.71 21.51
N LEU A 25 11.91 -33.72 20.58
CA LEU A 25 10.97 -34.83 20.42
C LEU A 25 11.40 -35.73 19.25
N SER A 26 11.38 -37.04 19.52
CA SER A 26 11.95 -38.09 18.68
C SER A 26 11.13 -38.39 17.42
N LYS A 27 11.88 -38.65 16.35
CA LYS A 27 11.46 -39.16 15.04
C LYS A 27 10.50 -40.36 15.14
N ARG A 28 9.50 -40.39 14.26
CA ARG A 28 9.00 -41.63 13.68
C ARG A 28 8.99 -41.50 12.16
N SER A 29 9.85 -42.30 11.53
CA SER A 29 9.99 -42.43 10.08
C SER A 29 8.84 -43.26 9.55
N ASN A 30 8.28 -42.91 8.40
CA ASN A 30 7.71 -43.90 7.49
C ASN A 30 7.98 -43.48 6.04
N ASN A 31 8.89 -44.25 5.42
CA ASN A 31 9.14 -44.29 4.00
C ASN A 31 7.90 -44.84 3.27
N HIS A 32 7.44 -44.18 2.21
CA HIS A 32 6.85 -44.90 1.09
C HIS A 32 7.31 -44.34 -0.25
N LYS A 33 7.59 -45.31 -1.12
CA LYS A 33 8.34 -45.26 -2.37
C LYS A 33 7.59 -44.56 -3.49
N THR A 34 8.41 -44.00 -4.37
CA THR A 34 8.20 -43.68 -5.77
C THR A 34 7.33 -44.69 -6.54
N SER A 35 6.41 -44.17 -7.35
CA SER A 35 5.96 -44.86 -8.57
C SER A 35 5.84 -43.85 -9.71
N ILE A 36 6.51 -44.19 -10.80
CA ILE A 36 6.53 -43.53 -12.10
C ILE A 36 5.39 -44.15 -12.91
N SER A 37 4.50 -43.34 -13.50
CA SER A 37 3.64 -43.82 -14.59
C SER A 37 3.44 -42.74 -15.66
N THR A 38 4.14 -42.94 -16.77
CA THR A 38 3.69 -42.91 -18.17
C THR A 38 2.73 -41.81 -18.66
N ALA A 39 3.25 -41.09 -19.66
CA ALA A 39 2.63 -40.08 -20.49
C ALA A 39 1.25 -40.43 -21.10
N LYS A 40 0.36 -39.43 -21.13
CA LYS A 40 -0.67 -39.28 -22.15
C LYS A 40 -0.53 -37.91 -22.80
N LYS A 41 -0.29 -37.92 -24.12
CA LYS A 41 -0.28 -36.75 -25.02
C LYS A 41 -1.65 -36.07 -24.98
N GLY A 42 -1.69 -34.83 -24.48
CA GLY A 42 -2.81 -33.91 -24.65
C GLY A 42 -2.38 -32.75 -25.55
N LEU A 43 -3.28 -32.37 -26.46
CA LEU A 43 -3.21 -31.27 -27.42
C LEU A 43 -2.46 -30.03 -26.91
N LEU A 44 -1.53 -29.54 -27.74
CA LEU A 44 -0.80 -28.28 -27.55
C LEU A 44 -1.77 -27.08 -27.55
N SER A 45 -1.90 -26.42 -26.40
CA SER A 45 -2.44 -25.07 -26.27
C SER A 45 -1.36 -24.04 -26.70
N PRO A 46 -1.75 -22.82 -27.12
CA PRO A 46 -0.84 -21.89 -27.78
C PRO A 46 0.29 -21.47 -26.83
N SER A 47 1.51 -21.43 -27.37
CA SER A 47 2.77 -21.22 -26.65
C SER A 47 2.69 -20.05 -25.65
N HIS A 48 2.64 -20.36 -24.36
CA HIS A 48 3.06 -19.43 -23.32
C HIS A 48 4.55 -19.15 -23.57
N LYS A 49 4.88 -18.01 -24.18
CA LYS A 49 6.23 -17.45 -24.06
C LYS A 49 6.48 -17.30 -22.57
N MET A 50 7.35 -18.13 -22.00
CA MET A 50 7.72 -17.99 -20.59
C MET A 50 8.41 -16.63 -20.43
N HIS A 51 7.69 -15.65 -19.91
CA HIS A 51 8.25 -14.36 -19.59
C HIS A 51 9.32 -14.54 -18.50
N LYS A 52 10.50 -13.95 -18.73
CA LYS A 52 11.70 -14.16 -17.91
C LYS A 52 11.45 -13.66 -16.48
N LEU A 53 11.77 -14.48 -15.48
CA LEU A 53 11.78 -14.07 -14.08
C LEU A 53 12.87 -13.02 -13.88
N ASN A 54 12.50 -11.86 -13.37
CA ASN A 54 13.41 -10.78 -13.03
C ASN A 54 13.54 -10.65 -11.51
N LEU A 55 14.73 -10.93 -10.99
CA LEU A 55 15.06 -10.88 -9.56
C LEU A 55 15.67 -9.53 -9.14
N GLU A 56 16.00 -8.66 -10.09
CA GLU A 56 16.59 -7.35 -9.81
C GLU A 56 15.52 -6.30 -9.45
N VAL A 57 14.30 -6.50 -9.94
CA VAL A 57 13.16 -5.61 -9.70
C VAL A 57 12.43 -6.01 -8.42
N SER A 58 12.18 -5.04 -7.52
CA SER A 58 11.38 -5.29 -6.34
C SER A 58 9.93 -5.66 -6.67
N PRO A 59 9.41 -6.75 -6.09
CA PRO A 59 8.06 -7.21 -6.41
C PRO A 59 6.99 -6.23 -5.91
N HIS A 60 7.17 -5.63 -4.73
CA HIS A 60 6.21 -4.65 -4.20
C HIS A 60 6.09 -3.40 -5.09
N ARG A 61 7.20 -2.85 -5.61
CA ARG A 61 7.14 -1.68 -6.51
C ARG A 61 6.50 -2.02 -7.86
N ALA A 62 6.83 -3.19 -8.42
CA ALA A 62 6.21 -3.66 -9.66
C ALA A 62 4.69 -3.82 -9.51
N VAL A 63 4.25 -4.48 -8.43
CA VAL A 63 2.82 -4.67 -8.12
C VAL A 63 2.15 -3.33 -7.85
N SER A 64 2.74 -2.43 -7.06
CA SER A 64 2.20 -1.09 -6.81
C SER A 64 2.02 -0.28 -8.08
N ALA A 65 3.00 -0.29 -8.99
CA ALA A 65 2.91 0.46 -10.25
C ALA A 65 1.76 -0.06 -11.13
N VAL A 66 1.63 -1.38 -11.25
CA VAL A 66 0.54 -2.02 -12.01
C VAL A 66 -0.81 -1.79 -11.33
N ARG A 67 -0.86 -1.82 -10.00
CA ARG A 67 -2.09 -1.56 -9.26
C ARG A 67 -2.56 -0.12 -9.46
N LEU A 68 -1.66 0.86 -9.34
CA LEU A 68 -1.98 2.27 -9.61
C LEU A 68 -2.47 2.49 -11.05
N MET A 69 -1.86 1.82 -12.04
CA MET A 69 -2.34 1.82 -13.41
C MET A 69 -3.79 1.29 -13.53
N ARG A 70 -4.09 0.17 -12.86
CA ARG A 70 -5.43 -0.43 -12.86
C ARG A 70 -6.46 0.45 -12.13
N ILE A 71 -6.06 1.19 -11.11
CA ILE A 71 -6.94 2.13 -10.42
C ILE A 71 -7.25 3.32 -11.33
N GLU A 72 -6.24 3.85 -12.03
CA GLU A 72 -6.39 5.03 -12.90
C GLU A 72 -7.19 4.73 -14.17
N PHE A 73 -6.94 3.58 -14.81
CA PHE A 73 -7.56 3.26 -16.12
C PHE A 73 -8.59 2.13 -16.08
N GLY A 74 -8.56 1.28 -15.05
CA GLY A 74 -9.40 0.09 -14.96
C GLY A 74 -10.44 0.12 -13.84
N GLY A 75 -10.52 1.21 -13.06
CA GLY A 75 -11.47 1.34 -11.95
C GLY A 75 -11.24 0.36 -10.79
N ALA A 76 -10.03 -0.19 -10.65
CA ALA A 76 -9.70 -1.05 -9.52
C ALA A 76 -9.73 -0.25 -8.20
N PHE A 77 -9.92 -0.95 -7.07
CA PHE A 77 -9.87 -0.35 -5.74
C PHE A 77 -8.45 -0.25 -5.19
N ALA A 78 -8.16 0.67 -4.27
CA ALA A 78 -6.84 0.77 -3.64
C ALA A 78 -6.53 -0.44 -2.75
N ASP A 79 -7.51 -0.84 -1.93
CA ASP A 79 -7.28 -1.75 -0.79
C ASP A 79 -7.47 -3.24 -1.13
N LEU A 80 -7.93 -3.56 -2.34
CA LEU A 80 -8.29 -4.93 -2.72
C LEU A 80 -7.18 -5.58 -3.52
N LEU A 81 -6.12 -6.04 -2.86
CA LEU A 81 -5.14 -6.92 -3.51
C LEU A 81 -5.81 -8.28 -3.77
N ASN A 82 -5.72 -8.77 -5.00
CA ASN A 82 -6.23 -10.09 -5.33
C ASN A 82 -5.33 -11.16 -4.68
N GLU A 83 -5.61 -11.52 -3.43
CA GLU A 83 -5.09 -12.74 -2.83
C GLU A 83 -5.59 -13.93 -3.65
N LYS A 84 -4.72 -14.91 -3.90
CA LYS A 84 -4.96 -16.10 -4.76
C LYS A 84 -6.43 -16.52 -4.75
N GLY A 85 -7.16 -16.09 -5.78
CA GLY A 85 -8.61 -16.18 -5.78
C GLY A 85 -9.05 -17.64 -5.89
N LYS A 86 -9.85 -18.08 -4.93
CA LYS A 86 -10.86 -19.14 -5.12
C LYS A 86 -11.98 -18.71 -6.11
N GLY A 87 -11.82 -17.62 -6.85
CA GLY A 87 -12.75 -17.17 -7.88
C GLY A 87 -12.13 -16.12 -8.82
N SER A 88 -12.00 -16.50 -10.09
CA SER A 88 -12.13 -15.65 -11.29
C SER A 88 -11.10 -14.55 -11.67
N GLY A 89 -9.89 -14.49 -11.12
CA GLY A 89 -8.89 -13.57 -11.68
C GLY A 89 -7.49 -13.88 -11.24
N ASP A 90 -6.51 -13.71 -12.13
CA ASP A 90 -5.11 -13.98 -11.82
C ASP A 90 -4.66 -13.26 -10.54
N ASN A 91 -3.70 -13.86 -9.85
CA ASN A 91 -2.99 -13.21 -8.75
C ASN A 91 -2.40 -11.86 -9.21
N GLU A 92 -2.07 -10.97 -8.28
CA GLU A 92 -1.42 -9.68 -8.61
C GLU A 92 -0.18 -9.88 -9.51
N MET A 93 0.53 -11.01 -9.36
CA MET A 93 1.65 -11.40 -10.21
C MET A 93 1.28 -11.63 -11.69
N GLY A 94 0.10 -12.18 -11.99
CA GLY A 94 -0.37 -12.35 -13.36
C GLY A 94 -0.72 -11.02 -14.03
N TYR A 95 -1.19 -10.03 -13.25
CA TYR A 95 -1.34 -8.67 -13.76
C TYR A 95 0.02 -8.02 -14.04
N VAL A 96 1.01 -8.24 -13.17
CA VAL A 96 2.38 -7.75 -13.40
C VAL A 96 2.95 -8.34 -14.68
N GLU A 97 2.84 -9.65 -14.87
CA GLU A 97 3.33 -10.32 -16.08
C GLU A 97 2.68 -9.76 -17.34
N ARG A 98 1.35 -9.63 -17.35
CA ARG A 98 0.63 -9.10 -18.52
C ARG A 98 0.95 -7.64 -18.83
N THR A 99 1.14 -6.83 -17.79
CA THR A 99 1.30 -5.38 -17.95
C THR A 99 2.74 -4.99 -18.24
N LEU A 100 3.70 -5.63 -17.56
CA LEU A 100 5.12 -5.28 -17.65
C LEU A 100 5.91 -6.24 -18.56
N GLY A 101 5.35 -7.39 -18.92
CA GLY A 101 6.01 -8.38 -19.78
C GLY A 101 7.09 -9.22 -19.09
N PHE A 102 7.17 -9.21 -17.76
CA PHE A 102 8.06 -10.04 -16.96
C PHE A 102 7.43 -10.41 -15.60
N ARG A 103 7.95 -11.47 -14.98
CA ARG A 103 7.56 -11.88 -13.62
C ARG A 103 8.60 -11.42 -12.61
N THR A 104 8.18 -11.08 -11.39
CA THR A 104 9.08 -10.94 -10.23
C THR A 104 8.90 -12.14 -9.30
N ARG A 105 9.66 -12.19 -8.19
CA ARG A 105 9.38 -13.16 -7.12
C ARG A 105 7.99 -12.90 -6.51
N ASP A 106 7.40 -13.93 -5.91
CA ASP A 106 6.14 -13.75 -5.18
C ASP A 106 6.31 -12.78 -3.99
N LEU A 107 5.23 -12.08 -3.68
CA LEU A 107 5.14 -11.19 -2.51
C LEU A 107 5.09 -12.01 -1.22
N ASP A 108 5.87 -11.60 -0.22
CA ASP A 108 5.70 -12.05 1.15
C ASP A 108 4.74 -11.11 1.93
N ASP A 109 4.43 -11.45 3.18
CA ASP A 109 3.53 -10.63 4.01
C ASP A 109 4.03 -9.19 4.23
N ARG A 110 5.36 -8.99 4.23
CA ARG A 110 5.95 -7.66 4.40
C ARG A 110 5.79 -6.85 3.13
N ASP A 111 6.03 -7.47 1.98
CA ASP A 111 5.77 -6.87 0.68
C ASP A 111 4.29 -6.51 0.52
N LEU A 112 3.36 -7.39 0.92
CA LEU A 112 1.92 -7.12 0.84
C LEU A 112 1.53 -5.88 1.64
N ARG A 113 1.99 -5.76 2.90
CA ARG A 113 1.75 -4.57 3.72
C ARG A 113 2.33 -3.31 3.05
N LEU A 114 3.55 -3.41 2.54
CA LEU A 114 4.21 -2.29 1.89
C LEU A 114 3.50 -1.88 0.58
N VAL A 115 2.98 -2.82 -0.20
CA VAL A 115 2.15 -2.53 -1.37
C VAL A 115 0.91 -1.74 -0.97
N THR A 116 0.20 -2.19 0.07
CA THR A 116 -0.99 -1.47 0.58
C THR A 116 -0.66 -0.04 0.98
N ASP A 117 0.43 0.16 1.73
CA ASP A 117 0.87 1.49 2.17
C ASP A 117 1.26 2.37 0.97
N ILE A 118 2.05 1.85 0.02
CA ILE A 118 2.47 2.57 -1.18
C ILE A 118 1.28 2.95 -2.05
N VAL A 119 0.38 2.00 -2.36
CA VAL A 119 -0.77 2.24 -3.24
C VAL A 119 -1.74 3.23 -2.58
N GLY A 120 -2.18 2.94 -1.36
CA GLY A 120 -3.11 3.79 -0.62
C GLY A 120 -2.54 5.17 -0.38
N GLY A 121 -1.27 5.26 0.02
CA GLY A 121 -0.57 6.50 0.27
C GLY A 121 -0.32 7.34 -0.99
N THR A 122 0.04 6.70 -2.10
CA THR A 122 0.23 7.38 -3.40
C THR A 122 -1.08 7.99 -3.88
N ILE A 123 -2.21 7.28 -3.73
CA ILE A 123 -3.54 7.80 -4.10
C ILE A 123 -3.95 8.94 -3.18
N ARG A 124 -3.79 8.74 -1.86
CA ARG A 124 -4.10 9.74 -0.82
C ARG A 124 -3.36 11.05 -1.07
N TRP A 125 -2.09 10.99 -1.45
CA TRP A 125 -1.24 12.15 -1.68
C TRP A 125 -1.07 12.53 -3.16
N ARG A 126 -1.83 11.93 -4.09
CA ARG A 126 -1.60 12.04 -5.54
C ARG A 126 -1.45 13.47 -6.02
N ARG A 127 -2.33 14.38 -5.57
CA ARG A 127 -2.33 15.77 -6.02
C ARG A 127 -1.07 16.53 -5.58
N TYR A 128 -0.61 16.29 -4.35
CA TYR A 128 0.62 16.88 -3.84
C TYR A 128 1.85 16.30 -4.58
N LEU A 129 1.87 14.98 -4.78
CA LEU A 129 2.95 14.30 -5.50
C LEU A 129 3.03 14.80 -6.96
N ASP A 130 1.90 14.92 -7.66
CA ASP A 130 1.85 15.44 -9.02
C ASP A 130 2.35 16.88 -9.13
N HIS A 131 2.03 17.72 -8.13
CA HIS A 131 2.57 19.08 -8.06
C HIS A 131 4.09 19.08 -7.91
N LEU A 132 4.63 18.23 -7.03
CA LEU A 132 6.08 18.11 -6.85
C LEU A 132 6.74 17.59 -8.12
N ILE A 133 6.22 16.54 -8.75
CA ILE A 133 6.76 15.98 -10.00
C ILE A 133 6.77 17.07 -11.09
N GLY A 134 5.65 17.78 -11.27
CA GLY A 134 5.54 18.87 -12.24
C GLY A 134 6.55 19.99 -11.98
N SER A 135 6.79 20.37 -10.72
CA SER A 135 7.76 21.41 -10.36
C SER A 135 9.22 21.04 -10.66
N LEU A 136 9.52 19.74 -10.73
CA LEU A 136 10.87 19.24 -11.00
C LEU A 136 11.10 18.94 -12.49
N CYS A 137 10.04 18.84 -13.29
CA CYS A 137 10.10 18.75 -14.75
C CYS A 137 10.59 20.07 -15.35
N HIS A 138 11.10 20.03 -16.59
CA HIS A 138 11.56 21.23 -17.29
C HIS A 138 10.41 22.14 -17.70
N ASP A 139 9.30 21.55 -18.14
CA ASP A 139 8.06 22.25 -18.50
C ASP A 139 6.82 21.42 -18.15
N GLU A 140 5.65 22.05 -18.25
CA GLU A 140 4.36 21.40 -17.98
C GLU A 140 3.99 20.37 -19.06
N SER A 141 4.48 20.57 -20.29
CA SER A 141 4.24 19.67 -21.43
C SER A 141 4.84 18.28 -21.18
N MET A 142 6.05 18.22 -20.64
CA MET A 142 6.75 17.00 -20.27
C MET A 142 5.96 16.19 -19.24
N PHE A 143 5.37 16.84 -18.24
CA PHE A 143 4.53 16.17 -17.25
C PHE A 143 3.26 15.59 -17.89
N ARG A 144 2.58 16.37 -18.73
CA ARG A 144 1.31 15.97 -19.37
C ARG A 144 1.47 14.90 -20.44
N SER A 145 2.62 14.86 -21.12
CA SER A 145 2.95 13.88 -22.16
C SER A 145 3.66 12.63 -21.62
N MET A 146 3.87 12.54 -20.31
CA MET A 146 4.56 11.42 -19.69
C MET A 146 3.77 10.13 -19.87
N GLU A 147 4.47 9.05 -20.18
CA GLU A 147 3.88 7.71 -20.24
C GLU A 147 3.22 7.37 -18.89
N PRO A 148 1.98 6.84 -18.87
CA PRO A 148 1.26 6.66 -17.61
C PRO A 148 1.98 5.77 -16.59
N LEU A 149 2.62 4.69 -17.03
CA LEU A 149 3.38 3.79 -16.15
C LEU A 149 4.62 4.49 -15.58
N LEU A 150 5.31 5.32 -16.38
CA LEU A 150 6.43 6.15 -15.91
C LEU A 150 5.97 7.12 -14.81
N LEU A 151 4.80 7.72 -14.98
CA LEU A 151 4.22 8.60 -13.97
C LEU A 151 3.89 7.85 -12.67
N GLN A 152 3.39 6.61 -12.73
CA GLN A 152 3.18 5.81 -11.50
C GLN A 152 4.50 5.49 -10.79
N ILE A 153 5.55 5.11 -11.53
CA ILE A 153 6.87 4.83 -10.94
C ILE A 153 7.41 6.08 -10.23
N LEU A 154 7.29 7.26 -10.85
CA LEU A 154 7.68 8.52 -10.20
C LEU A 154 6.81 8.81 -8.97
N ARG A 155 5.49 8.66 -9.06
CA ARG A 155 4.60 8.87 -7.90
C ARG A 155 4.96 7.97 -6.72
N ILE A 156 5.26 6.70 -6.98
CA ILE A 156 5.76 5.75 -5.97
C ILE A 156 7.06 6.28 -5.35
N GLY A 157 8.07 6.57 -6.17
CA GLY A 157 9.36 7.07 -5.66
C GLY A 157 9.24 8.38 -4.86
N PHE A 158 8.39 9.31 -5.29
CA PHE A 158 8.12 10.55 -4.55
C PHE A 158 7.41 10.26 -3.23
N TYR A 159 6.42 9.37 -3.22
CA TYR A 159 5.73 8.99 -1.99
C TYR A 159 6.68 8.33 -0.99
N GLU A 160 7.52 7.40 -1.43
CA GLU A 160 8.49 6.70 -0.61
C GLU A 160 9.51 7.68 0.02
N ILE A 161 10.02 8.63 -0.77
CA ILE A 161 10.99 9.63 -0.28
C ILE A 161 10.30 10.64 0.64
N VAL A 162 9.16 11.20 0.25
CA VAL A 162 8.58 12.38 0.92
C VAL A 162 7.68 12.00 2.10
N LYS A 163 6.96 10.87 2.02
CA LYS A 163 5.96 10.48 3.03
C LYS A 163 6.39 9.28 3.87
N LEU A 164 7.03 8.27 3.28
CA LEU A 164 7.53 7.11 4.03
C LEU A 164 8.93 7.31 4.61
N ASN A 165 9.65 8.37 4.20
CA ASN A 165 11.04 8.62 4.59
C ASN A 165 11.97 7.42 4.36
N MET A 166 11.74 6.67 3.27
CA MET A 166 12.64 5.58 2.89
C MET A 166 14.02 6.11 2.48
N PRO A 167 15.09 5.30 2.63
CA PRO A 167 16.44 5.69 2.24
C PRO A 167 16.49 6.12 0.76
N PRO A 168 16.86 7.38 0.45
CA PRO A 168 16.73 7.90 -0.91
C PRO A 168 17.52 7.11 -1.96
N TYR A 169 18.71 6.63 -1.62
CA TYR A 169 19.54 5.84 -2.53
C TYR A 169 18.85 4.54 -2.96
N ALA A 170 18.14 3.87 -2.05
CA ALA A 170 17.43 2.62 -2.32
C ALA A 170 16.21 2.89 -3.18
N VAL A 171 15.42 3.93 -2.85
CA VAL A 171 14.25 4.32 -3.64
C VAL A 171 14.65 4.68 -5.07
N VAL A 172 15.71 5.46 -5.25
CA VAL A 172 16.21 5.86 -6.57
C VAL A 172 16.65 4.64 -7.37
N ASP A 173 17.54 3.80 -6.80
CA ASP A 173 18.09 2.64 -7.51
C ASP A 173 16.98 1.66 -7.93
N GLU A 174 16.06 1.34 -7.02
CA GLU A 174 15.00 0.37 -7.29
C GLU A 174 13.96 0.86 -8.30
N ASN A 175 13.54 2.14 -8.23
CA ASN A 175 12.63 2.71 -9.23
C ASN A 175 13.32 2.85 -10.60
N VAL A 176 14.62 3.12 -10.64
CA VAL A 176 15.41 3.14 -11.90
C VAL A 176 15.49 1.75 -12.52
N LYS A 177 15.73 0.70 -11.72
CA LYS A 177 15.73 -0.69 -12.19
C LYS A 177 14.37 -1.08 -12.77
N LEU A 178 13.29 -0.78 -12.04
CA LEU A 178 11.93 -1.03 -12.53
C LEU A 178 11.67 -0.32 -13.87
N ALA A 179 12.00 0.97 -13.97
CA ALA A 179 11.80 1.74 -15.20
C ALA A 179 12.64 1.23 -16.38
N LYS A 180 13.88 0.79 -16.15
CA LYS A 180 14.74 0.23 -17.22
C LYS A 180 14.17 -1.04 -17.83
N VAL A 181 13.51 -1.87 -17.03
CA VAL A 181 12.97 -3.16 -17.47
C VAL A 181 11.56 -3.00 -18.04
N ALA A 182 10.73 -2.14 -17.44
CA ALA A 182 9.32 -2.04 -17.75
C ALA A 182 8.98 -1.02 -18.86
N LEU A 183 9.89 -0.09 -19.18
CA LEU A 183 9.63 1.04 -20.08
C LEU A 183 10.65 1.11 -21.21
N ARG A 184 10.42 2.06 -22.12
CA ARG A 184 11.32 2.37 -23.24
C ARG A 184 12.76 2.73 -22.80
N PRO A 185 13.77 2.52 -23.67
CA PRO A 185 15.12 2.98 -23.42
C PRO A 185 15.18 4.45 -23.01
N GLY A 186 16.00 4.77 -21.99
CA GLY A 186 16.14 6.12 -21.45
C GLY A 186 15.16 6.48 -20.32
N ALA A 187 14.06 5.75 -20.14
CA ALA A 187 13.11 6.01 -19.04
C ALA A 187 13.77 5.93 -17.66
N GLY A 188 14.64 4.95 -17.44
CA GLY A 188 15.43 4.85 -16.20
C GLY A 188 16.32 6.05 -15.92
N ASN A 189 16.88 6.69 -16.95
CA ASN A 189 17.70 7.90 -16.78
C ASN A 189 16.84 9.10 -16.36
N MET A 190 15.63 9.20 -16.93
CA MET A 190 14.65 10.23 -16.55
C MET A 190 14.20 10.06 -15.09
N VAL A 191 13.86 8.84 -14.67
CA VAL A 191 13.54 8.53 -13.26
C VAL A 191 14.69 8.91 -12.35
N ASN A 192 15.92 8.50 -12.68
CA ASN A 192 17.10 8.82 -11.91
C ASN A 192 17.31 10.34 -11.77
N GLY A 193 17.20 11.08 -12.87
CA GLY A 193 17.38 12.55 -12.87
C GLY A 193 16.35 13.26 -12.00
N ILE A 194 15.06 12.92 -12.16
CA ILE A 194 13.97 13.56 -11.42
C ILE A 194 14.05 13.21 -9.93
N LEU A 195 14.25 11.93 -9.56
CA LEU A 195 14.32 11.54 -8.17
C LEU A 195 15.57 12.09 -7.47
N ARG A 196 16.73 12.16 -8.13
CA ARG A 196 17.93 12.82 -7.56
C ARG A 196 17.68 14.31 -7.32
N LYS A 197 17.01 14.99 -8.25
CA LYS A 197 16.61 16.39 -8.06
C LYS A 197 15.68 16.55 -6.86
N LEU A 198 14.72 15.64 -6.68
CA LEU A 198 13.84 15.61 -5.51
C LEU A 198 14.64 15.47 -4.20
N VAL A 199 15.62 14.57 -4.16
CA VAL A 199 16.47 14.36 -2.98
C VAL A 199 17.21 15.63 -2.59
N LEU A 200 17.89 16.26 -3.56
CA LEU A 200 18.62 17.52 -3.32
C LEU A 200 17.68 18.64 -2.81
N VAL A 201 16.51 18.78 -3.42
CA VAL A 201 15.53 19.79 -3.03
C VAL A 201 14.95 19.49 -1.62
N LYS A 202 14.76 18.22 -1.26
CA LYS A 202 14.31 17.81 0.07
C LYS A 202 15.39 18.09 1.13
N GLU A 203 16.65 17.76 0.86
CA GLU A 203 17.79 18.03 1.75
C GLU A 203 17.97 19.52 2.02
N ASN A 204 17.78 20.35 1.00
CA ASN A 204 17.83 21.82 1.11
C ASN A 204 16.53 22.43 1.65
N ASN A 205 15.58 21.63 2.12
CA ASN A 205 14.26 22.06 2.61
C ASN A 205 13.54 23.04 1.66
N SER A 206 13.72 22.84 0.35
CA SER A 206 13.30 23.76 -0.71
C SER A 206 12.19 23.17 -1.59
N LEU A 207 11.43 22.19 -1.05
CA LEU A 207 10.33 21.57 -1.77
C LEU A 207 9.35 22.64 -2.25
N ALA A 208 8.95 22.54 -3.52
CA ALA A 208 7.99 23.46 -4.10
C ALA A 208 6.67 23.39 -3.32
N LEU A 209 6.31 24.47 -2.65
CA LEU A 209 5.04 24.63 -1.96
C LEU A 209 4.15 25.57 -2.77
N PRO A 210 2.88 25.22 -3.01
CA PRO A 210 1.89 26.14 -3.54
C PRO A 210 1.82 27.42 -2.68
N LYS A 211 1.89 28.58 -3.33
CA LYS A 211 1.77 29.87 -2.63
C LYS A 211 0.34 30.06 -2.11
N LEU A 212 0.20 30.40 -0.84
CA LEU A 212 -1.08 30.73 -0.19
C LEU A 212 -1.40 32.22 -0.33
N GLU A 213 -1.25 32.77 -1.53
CA GLU A 213 -1.45 34.18 -1.82
C GLU A 213 -2.60 34.37 -2.80
N GLY A 214 -3.19 35.57 -2.81
CA GLY A 214 -4.26 35.95 -3.72
C GLY A 214 -5.67 35.71 -3.16
N ASP A 215 -6.64 35.56 -4.07
CA ASP A 215 -8.06 35.45 -3.72
C ASP A 215 -8.40 34.10 -3.06
N SER A 216 -9.59 34.03 -2.45
CA SER A 216 -10.11 32.82 -1.79
C SER A 216 -10.05 31.57 -2.70
N ARG A 217 -10.23 31.74 -4.01
CA ARG A 217 -10.16 30.64 -4.97
C ARG A 217 -8.74 30.12 -5.15
N THR A 218 -7.76 31.01 -5.23
CA THR A 218 -6.34 30.65 -5.35
C THR A 218 -5.83 29.98 -4.09
N GLN A 219 -6.18 30.53 -2.91
CA GLN A 219 -5.87 29.90 -1.62
C GLN A 219 -6.48 28.50 -1.51
N ALA A 220 -7.74 28.31 -1.91
CA ALA A 220 -8.36 26.98 -1.89
C ALA A 220 -7.69 25.99 -2.86
N ARG A 221 -7.17 26.43 -4.00
CA ARG A 221 -6.38 25.58 -4.91
C ARG A 221 -5.03 25.19 -4.29
N ALA A 222 -4.35 26.14 -3.64
CA ALA A 222 -3.10 25.89 -2.94
C ALA A 222 -3.28 24.88 -1.80
N LEU A 223 -4.29 25.08 -0.94
CA LEU A 223 -4.66 24.14 0.13
C LEU A 223 -5.05 22.76 -0.41
N ALA A 224 -5.86 22.72 -1.48
CA ALA A 224 -6.22 21.47 -2.13
C ALA A 224 -5.00 20.67 -2.58
N THR A 225 -4.00 21.34 -3.16
CA THR A 225 -2.73 20.70 -3.55
C THR A 225 -1.91 20.29 -2.33
N LEU A 226 -1.69 21.17 -1.36
CA LEU A 226 -0.89 20.91 -0.16
C LEU A 226 -1.38 19.69 0.62
N TYR A 227 -2.70 19.58 0.81
CA TYR A 227 -3.31 18.50 1.56
C TYR A 227 -3.94 17.42 0.69
N SER A 228 -3.74 17.44 -0.63
CA SER A 228 -4.26 16.43 -1.57
C SER A 228 -5.77 16.18 -1.55
N HIS A 229 -6.57 17.24 -1.41
CA HIS A 229 -8.04 17.16 -1.46
C HIS A 229 -8.61 17.76 -2.75
N PRO A 230 -9.85 17.44 -3.15
CA PRO A 230 -10.55 18.12 -4.23
C PRO A 230 -10.81 19.60 -3.90
N VAL A 231 -10.59 20.51 -4.86
CA VAL A 231 -10.77 21.97 -4.65
C VAL A 231 -12.18 22.30 -4.16
N TRP A 232 -13.20 21.64 -4.69
CA TRP A 232 -14.58 21.88 -4.29
C TRP A 232 -14.81 21.55 -2.81
N MET A 233 -14.14 20.51 -2.30
CA MET A 233 -14.25 20.04 -0.93
C MET A 233 -13.52 20.97 0.02
N VAL A 234 -12.31 21.40 -0.35
CA VAL A 234 -11.56 22.42 0.39
C VAL A 234 -12.37 23.71 0.50
N ARG A 235 -12.91 24.22 -0.62
CA ARG A 235 -13.76 25.42 -0.62
C ARG A 235 -14.99 25.27 0.28
N ARG A 236 -15.58 24.06 0.31
CA ARG A 236 -16.72 23.77 1.18
C ARG A 236 -16.30 23.85 2.64
N TRP A 237 -15.25 23.14 3.04
CA TRP A 237 -14.79 23.13 4.43
C TRP A 237 -14.31 24.50 4.90
N THR A 238 -13.53 25.22 4.10
CA THR A 238 -13.08 26.57 4.48
C THR A 238 -14.26 27.54 4.67
N LYS A 239 -15.32 27.41 3.86
CA LYS A 239 -16.54 28.21 4.01
C LYS A 239 -17.34 27.87 5.28
N TYR A 240 -17.44 26.60 5.65
CA TYR A 240 -18.30 26.16 6.77
C TYR A 240 -17.60 26.12 8.12
N LEU A 241 -16.32 25.75 8.15
CA LEU A 241 -15.56 25.54 9.38
C LEU A 241 -14.61 26.68 9.70
N GLY A 242 -14.23 27.50 8.71
CA GLY A 242 -13.06 28.36 8.79
C GLY A 242 -11.83 27.67 8.19
N GLN A 243 -10.79 28.46 7.90
CA GLN A 243 -9.58 27.93 7.25
C GLN A 243 -8.78 27.01 8.17
N GLU A 244 -8.64 27.37 9.44
CA GLU A 244 -7.80 26.67 10.42
C GLU A 244 -8.35 25.27 10.71
N GLU A 245 -9.65 25.17 11.00
CA GLU A 245 -10.37 23.92 11.23
C GLU A 245 -10.42 23.05 9.96
N ALA A 246 -10.59 23.66 8.79
CA ALA A 246 -10.52 22.93 7.52
C ALA A 246 -9.13 22.32 7.29
N ILE A 247 -8.06 23.03 7.64
CA ILE A 247 -6.69 22.51 7.59
C ILE A 247 -6.54 21.31 8.53
N GLN A 248 -7.01 21.43 9.77
CA GLN A 248 -6.96 20.32 10.75
C GLN A 248 -7.71 19.08 10.24
N LEU A 249 -8.90 19.27 9.67
CA LEU A 249 -9.67 18.18 9.06
C LEU A 249 -8.91 17.52 7.90
N MET A 250 -8.32 18.31 7.01
CA MET A 250 -7.53 17.81 5.89
C MET A 250 -6.26 17.08 6.34
N MET A 251 -5.62 17.53 7.41
CA MET A 251 -4.48 16.83 8.02
C MET A 251 -4.92 15.51 8.64
N TRP A 252 -6.05 15.50 9.34
CA TRP A 252 -6.61 14.30 9.96
C TRP A 252 -7.00 13.25 8.91
N ASN A 253 -7.68 13.64 7.83
CA ASN A 253 -8.02 12.75 6.71
C ASN A 253 -6.80 12.07 6.09
N ASN A 254 -5.64 12.74 6.12
CA ASN A 254 -4.41 12.22 5.57
C ASN A 254 -3.57 11.38 6.54
N SER A 255 -3.92 11.41 7.83
CA SER A 255 -3.24 10.64 8.87
C SER A 255 -3.45 9.14 8.68
N ASP A 256 -2.66 8.34 9.38
CA ASP A 256 -2.78 6.89 9.30
C ASP A 256 -4.12 6.45 9.90
N PRO A 257 -4.85 5.53 9.23
CA PRO A 257 -6.13 5.08 9.72
C PRO A 257 -5.96 4.38 11.06
N SER A 258 -6.81 4.71 12.03
CA SER A 258 -6.91 3.98 13.28
C SER A 258 -8.00 2.91 13.17
N PHE A 259 -7.71 1.71 13.67
CA PHE A 259 -8.71 0.66 13.81
C PHE A 259 -9.42 0.82 15.16
N SER A 260 -10.74 0.80 15.14
CA SER A 260 -11.58 0.79 16.33
C SER A 260 -12.25 -0.57 16.48
N LEU A 261 -12.36 -1.02 17.72
CA LEU A 261 -13.11 -2.22 18.08
C LEU A 261 -14.27 -1.82 18.98
N ARG A 262 -15.46 -2.35 18.71
CA ARG A 262 -16.64 -2.12 19.53
C ARG A 262 -16.95 -3.36 20.35
N ALA A 263 -17.16 -3.17 21.65
CA ALA A 263 -17.62 -4.23 22.52
C ALA A 263 -19.08 -4.56 22.24
N ASN A 264 -19.37 -5.83 21.98
CA ASN A 264 -20.74 -6.29 21.84
C ASN A 264 -21.35 -6.55 23.22
N ALA A 265 -21.91 -5.49 23.80
CA ALA A 265 -22.52 -5.54 25.13
C ALA A 265 -23.70 -6.52 25.22
N ALA A 266 -24.40 -6.80 24.11
CA ALA A 266 -25.50 -7.77 24.08
C ALA A 266 -25.04 -9.21 24.35
N LYS A 267 -23.74 -9.49 24.18
CA LYS A 267 -23.12 -10.77 24.53
C LYS A 267 -22.39 -10.74 25.88
N GLY A 268 -22.62 -9.71 26.70
CA GLY A 268 -22.01 -9.56 28.02
C GLY A 268 -20.52 -9.19 27.98
N ILE A 269 -19.98 -8.78 26.84
CA ILE A 269 -18.59 -8.35 26.71
C ILE A 269 -18.51 -6.84 26.94
N THR A 270 -17.75 -6.41 27.94
CA THR A 270 -17.49 -4.99 28.20
C THR A 270 -16.25 -4.48 27.45
N ARG A 271 -16.08 -3.15 27.42
CA ARG A 271 -14.85 -2.53 26.88
C ARG A 271 -13.61 -3.04 27.61
N ASP A 272 -13.68 -3.16 28.94
CA ASP A 272 -12.53 -3.51 29.76
C ASP A 272 -12.15 -4.98 29.54
N ASP A 273 -13.13 -5.87 29.33
CA ASP A 273 -12.89 -7.25 28.92
C ASP A 273 -12.16 -7.30 27.58
N LEU A 274 -12.59 -6.48 26.61
CA LEU A 274 -11.95 -6.37 25.30
C LEU A 274 -10.52 -5.84 25.39
N VAL A 275 -10.27 -4.83 26.22
CA VAL A 275 -8.92 -4.29 26.46
C VAL A 275 -8.03 -5.36 27.12
N MET A 276 -8.55 -6.09 28.10
CA MET A 276 -7.82 -7.18 28.77
C MET A 276 -7.51 -8.31 27.78
N GLN A 277 -8.48 -8.72 26.97
CA GLN A 277 -8.29 -9.71 25.91
C GLN A 277 -7.34 -9.23 24.82
N LEU A 278 -7.37 -7.97 24.40
CA LEU A 278 -6.43 -7.45 23.40
C LEU A 278 -4.99 -7.41 23.93
N ASN A 279 -4.83 -7.06 25.21
CA ASN A 279 -3.53 -7.12 25.85
C ASN A 279 -3.01 -8.56 25.97
N SER A 280 -3.88 -9.54 26.16
CA SER A 280 -3.49 -10.96 26.09
C SER A 280 -3.28 -11.45 24.64
N LEU A 281 -4.03 -10.92 23.66
CA LEU A 281 -3.91 -11.19 22.22
C LEU A 281 -2.66 -10.60 21.58
N LYS A 282 -1.95 -9.65 22.22
CA LYS A 282 -0.56 -9.34 21.80
C LYS A 282 0.30 -10.60 21.72
N ASN A 283 0.01 -11.60 22.56
CA ASN A 283 0.65 -12.91 22.48
C ASN A 283 0.19 -13.71 21.26
N VAL A 284 -1.07 -13.59 20.84
CA VAL A 284 -1.65 -14.25 19.65
C VAL A 284 -1.06 -13.70 18.34
N ILE A 285 -0.85 -12.38 18.24
CA ILE A 285 -0.15 -11.77 17.09
C ILE A 285 1.32 -12.20 17.08
N ARG A 286 2.00 -12.22 18.24
CA ARG A 286 3.39 -12.72 18.36
C ARG A 286 3.52 -14.22 18.09
N ALA A 287 2.49 -15.00 18.41
CA ALA A 287 2.46 -16.46 18.25
C ALA A 287 2.02 -16.92 16.85
N GLY A 288 1.64 -16.01 15.94
CA GLY A 288 1.39 -16.32 14.53
C GLY A 288 0.04 -16.98 14.22
N TRP A 289 -0.92 -17.01 15.16
CA TRP A 289 -2.19 -17.75 15.00
C TRP A 289 -3.04 -17.29 13.81
N LEU A 290 -2.98 -16.00 13.46
CA LEU A 290 -3.63 -15.44 12.27
C LEU A 290 -3.04 -16.03 10.98
N LYS A 291 -1.72 -16.30 10.96
CA LYS A 291 -1.04 -16.96 9.83
C LYS A 291 -1.33 -18.45 9.77
N GLU A 292 -1.56 -19.08 10.91
CA GLU A 292 -1.93 -20.50 11.02
C GLU A 292 -3.43 -20.75 10.72
N GLY A 293 -4.20 -19.68 10.47
CA GLY A 293 -5.63 -19.79 10.15
C GLY A 293 -6.52 -20.11 11.36
N LEU A 294 -6.02 -19.89 12.58
CA LEU A 294 -6.77 -20.12 13.82
C LEU A 294 -7.75 -18.97 14.14
N CYS A 295 -7.58 -17.80 13.50
CA CYS A 295 -8.49 -16.66 13.59
C CYS A 295 -8.38 -15.75 12.35
N SER A 296 -9.41 -14.93 12.08
CA SER A 296 -9.47 -13.97 10.95
C SER A 296 -9.98 -12.60 11.39
N VAL A 297 -9.58 -11.54 10.68
CA VAL A 297 -10.07 -10.16 10.91
C VAL A 297 -11.33 -9.95 10.08
N GLN A 298 -12.41 -9.50 10.69
CA GLN A 298 -13.69 -9.26 10.02
C GLN A 298 -14.33 -7.97 10.54
N ASP A 299 -14.93 -7.20 9.62
CA ASP A 299 -15.74 -6.04 9.97
C ASP A 299 -17.06 -6.48 10.63
N GLU A 300 -17.54 -5.71 11.60
CA GLU A 300 -18.75 -6.03 12.38
C GLU A 300 -20.00 -6.15 11.48
N SER A 301 -20.02 -5.43 10.36
CA SER A 301 -21.13 -5.42 9.40
C SER A 301 -21.16 -6.68 8.51
N ALA A 302 -20.03 -7.40 8.39
CA ALA A 302 -19.86 -8.53 7.47
C ALA A 302 -20.06 -9.91 8.13
N GLY A 303 -20.25 -9.97 9.45
CA GLY A 303 -20.38 -11.21 10.23
C GLY A 303 -21.80 -11.57 10.67
N ILE A 304 -22.83 -10.84 10.22
CA ILE A 304 -24.22 -11.13 10.56
C ILE A 304 -24.73 -12.22 9.60
N GLU A 305 -24.64 -13.48 9.98
CA GLU A 305 -25.53 -14.51 9.44
C GLU A 305 -26.97 -14.10 9.77
N LYS A 306 -27.81 -13.98 8.74
CA LYS A 306 -29.24 -13.72 8.88
C LYS A 306 -29.85 -14.82 9.76
N PHE A 307 -30.20 -14.47 11.00
CA PHE A 307 -31.18 -15.23 11.76
C PHE A 307 -32.49 -15.20 10.97
N GLN A 308 -32.84 -16.31 10.32
CA GLN A 308 -34.22 -16.56 9.93
C GLN A 308 -35.00 -16.79 11.21
N GLU A 309 -35.72 -15.78 11.68
CA GLU A 309 -36.82 -15.96 12.62
C GLU A 309 -37.93 -16.73 11.88
N SER A 310 -38.06 -18.01 12.21
CA SER A 310 -39.30 -18.75 12.05
C SER A 310 -40.33 -18.15 13.01
N PHE A 311 -41.17 -17.25 12.49
CA PHE A 311 -42.51 -17.03 13.03
C PHE A 311 -43.40 -18.20 12.64
N GLU A 312 -44.25 -18.58 13.59
CA GLU A 312 -45.21 -19.69 13.62
C GLU A 312 -45.98 -19.96 12.31
#